data_AF-A0A2X1XQS2-F1
#
_entry.id   AF-A0A2X1XQS2-F1
#
_cell.length_a   1.000
_cell.length_b   1.000
_cell.length_c   1.000
_cell.angle_alpha   90.00
_cell.angle_beta   90.00
_cell.angle_gamma   90.00
#
_symmetry.space_group_name_H-M   'P 1'
#
loop_
_entity.id
_entity.type
_entity.pdbx_description
1 polymer ?
#
loop_
_entity_poly.entity_id
_entity_poly.type
_entity_poly.pdbx_seq_one_letter_code
_entity_poly.pdbx_strand_id
1 'polypeptide(L)'
;MDPVDIAENLEELSKEDVAIWIKLLKKDLLADAFSLLPRDKKIEMIGSLSEDRIMSLMKELEEDEVVDTLQELPANMVRKLMYQ
;
A
#
# COMPACT_ATOMS: atom_id res chain seq x y z
N MET A 1 -17.06 -6.37 -1.45
CA MET A 1 -15.98 -6.69 -2.41
C MET A 1 -14.87 -7.23 -1.56
N ASP A 2 -14.36 -8.40 -1.91
CA ASP A 2 -13.32 -9.06 -1.12
C ASP A 2 -12.00 -8.29 -1.28
N PRO A 3 -11.18 -8.11 -0.23
CA PRO A 3 -9.84 -7.54 -0.36
C PRO A 3 -8.99 -8.21 -1.44
N VAL A 4 -9.15 -9.53 -1.65
CA VAL A 4 -8.46 -10.29 -2.69
C VAL A 4 -8.82 -9.77 -4.08
N ASP A 5 -10.13 -9.62 -4.36
CA ASP A 5 -10.60 -9.09 -5.64
C ASP A 5 -10.02 -7.69 -5.89
N ILE A 6 -9.90 -6.88 -4.84
CA ILE A 6 -9.37 -5.51 -4.94
C ILE A 6 -7.88 -5.54 -5.22
N ALA A 7 -7.12 -6.40 -4.55
CA ALA A 7 -5.69 -6.55 -4.77
C ALA A 7 -5.39 -6.98 -6.22
N GLU A 8 -6.10 -7.98 -6.73
CA GLU A 8 -5.98 -8.44 -8.12
C GLU A 8 -6.26 -7.31 -9.11
N ASN A 9 -7.33 -6.53 -8.89
CA ASN A 9 -7.64 -5.38 -9.72
C ASN A 9 -6.56 -4.29 -9.63
N LEU A 10 -6.10 -3.97 -8.42
CA LEU A 10 -5.07 -2.95 -8.20
C LEU A 10 -3.75 -3.31 -8.90
N GLU A 11 -3.39 -4.60 -8.97
CA GLU A 11 -2.19 -5.08 -9.65
C GLU A 11 -2.17 -4.72 -11.13
N GLU A 12 -3.30 -4.90 -11.82
CA GLU A 12 -3.45 -4.64 -13.27
C GLU A 12 -3.58 -3.15 -13.62
N LEU A 13 -3.89 -2.29 -12.64
CA LEU A 13 -4.16 -0.87 -12.87
C LEU A 13 -2.88 -0.03 -13.06
N SER A 14 -3.03 1.00 -13.91
CA SER A 14 -2.02 2.05 -14.07
C SER A 14 -1.83 2.85 -12.78
N LYS A 15 -0.70 3.57 -12.65
CA LYS A 15 -0.42 4.42 -11.48
C LYS A 15 -1.49 5.47 -11.25
N GLU A 16 -1.98 6.06 -12.34
CA GLU A 16 -3.00 7.10 -12.34
C GLU A 16 -4.33 6.55 -11.83
N ASP A 17 -4.71 5.35 -12.27
CA ASP A 17 -5.95 4.69 -11.85
C ASP A 17 -5.87 4.22 -10.39
N VAL A 18 -4.75 3.62 -9.98
CA VAL A 18 -4.50 3.23 -8.58
C VAL A 18 -4.70 4.43 -7.65
N ALA A 19 -4.19 5.61 -8.01
CA ALA A 19 -4.35 6.82 -7.20
C ALA A 19 -5.81 7.26 -7.03
N ILE A 20 -6.67 7.00 -8.03
CA ILE A 20 -8.12 7.25 -7.98
C ILE A 20 -8.78 6.23 -7.05
N TRP A 21 -8.50 4.95 -7.21
CA TRP A 21 -9.08 3.88 -6.38
C TRP A 21 -8.77 4.09 -4.89
N ILE A 22 -7.54 4.49 -4.56
CA ILE A 22 -7.13 4.82 -3.18
C ILE A 22 -7.91 6.01 -2.59
N LYS A 23 -8.46 6.91 -3.42
CA LYS A 23 -9.35 8.00 -2.93
C LYS A 23 -10.77 7.51 -2.64
N LEU A 24 -11.20 6.45 -3.32
CA LEU A 24 -12.58 5.97 -3.30
C LEU A 24 -12.78 4.84 -2.28
N LEU A 25 -11.76 4.02 -2.06
CA LEU A 25 -11.79 2.94 -1.09
C LEU A 25 -11.74 3.46 0.34
N LYS A 26 -12.44 2.75 1.24
CA LYS A 26 -12.27 2.96 2.67
C LYS A 26 -10.85 2.51 3.09
N LYS A 27 -10.35 3.10 4.18
CA LYS A 27 -8.96 2.92 4.60
C LYS A 27 -8.65 1.49 5.03
N ASP A 28 -9.55 0.87 5.78
CA ASP A 28 -9.51 -0.54 6.20
C ASP A 28 -9.40 -1.47 5.00
N LEU A 29 -10.34 -1.34 4.06
CA LEU A 29 -10.39 -2.19 2.87
C LEU A 29 -9.17 -2.00 1.95
N LEU A 30 -8.61 -0.79 1.91
CA LEU A 30 -7.39 -0.51 1.17
C LEU A 30 -6.16 -1.15 1.84
N ALA A 31 -6.10 -1.15 3.18
CA ALA A 31 -5.02 -1.79 3.93
C ALA A 31 -5.02 -3.30 3.69
N ASP A 32 -6.18 -3.94 3.84
CA ASP A 32 -6.37 -5.37 3.57
C ASP A 32 -5.97 -5.73 2.13
N ALA A 33 -6.38 -4.92 1.14
CA ALA A 33 -6.00 -5.17 -0.24
C ALA A 33 -4.50 -4.92 -0.50
N PHE A 34 -3.91 -3.93 0.17
CA PHE A 34 -2.50 -3.60 0.03
C PHE A 34 -1.59 -4.70 0.58
N SER A 35 -1.95 -5.33 1.72
CA SER A 35 -1.12 -6.39 2.31
C SER A 35 -0.98 -7.60 1.37
N LEU A 36 -2.00 -7.84 0.56
CA LEU A 36 -2.07 -8.91 -0.45
C LEU A 36 -1.33 -8.59 -1.76
N LEU A 37 -0.91 -7.34 -1.99
CA LEU A 37 -0.25 -6.96 -3.24
C LEU A 37 1.14 -7.59 -3.35
N PRO A 38 1.59 -7.95 -4.56
CA PRO A 38 2.97 -8.36 -4.77
C PRO A 38 3.93 -7.22 -4.45
N ARG A 39 5.13 -7.59 -4.00
CA ARG A 39 6.21 -6.67 -3.61
C ARG A 39 6.42 -5.51 -4.59
N ASP A 40 6.50 -5.81 -5.88
CA ASP A 40 6.80 -4.78 -6.89
C ASP A 40 5.68 -3.73 -6.98
N LYS A 41 4.42 -4.15 -6.75
CA LYS A 41 3.28 -3.26 -6.72
C LYS A 41 3.22 -2.43 -5.44
N LYS A 42 3.56 -3.01 -4.29
CA LYS A 42 3.72 -2.26 -3.03
C LYS A 42 4.76 -1.14 -3.17
N ILE A 43 5.90 -1.44 -3.80
CA ILE A 43 6.95 -0.44 -4.09
C ILE A 43 6.42 0.66 -5.02
N GLU A 44 5.73 0.30 -6.10
CA GLU A 44 5.14 1.25 -7.03
C GLU A 44 4.15 2.18 -6.33
N MET A 45 3.28 1.61 -5.49
CA MET A 45 2.24 2.33 -4.77
C MET A 45 2.83 3.28 -3.73
N ILE A 46 3.80 2.83 -2.92
CA ILE A 46 4.50 3.68 -1.95
C ILE A 46 5.34 4.76 -2.65
N GLY A 47 5.85 4.49 -3.86
CA GLY A 47 6.57 5.49 -4.64
C GLY A 47 5.69 6.56 -5.28
N SER A 48 4.41 6.26 -5.54
CA SER A 48 3.48 7.14 -6.27
C SER A 48 2.56 7.97 -5.36
N LEU A 49 2.37 7.56 -4.11
CA LEU A 49 1.53 8.25 -3.15
C LEU A 49 2.28 9.32 -2.34
N SER A 50 1.52 10.29 -1.83
CA SER A 50 2.02 11.26 -0.86
C SER A 50 2.33 10.57 0.47
N GLU A 51 3.31 11.10 1.20
CA GLU A 51 3.77 10.56 2.50
C GLU A 51 2.62 10.39 3.50
N ASP A 52 1.77 11.40 3.69
CA ASP A 52 0.62 11.32 4.61
C ASP A 52 -0.32 10.15 4.31
N ARG A 53 -0.49 9.81 3.03
CA ARG A 53 -1.37 8.71 2.61
C ARG A 53 -0.74 7.36 2.91
N ILE A 54 0.56 7.23 2.68
CA ILE A 54 1.29 6.01 3.02
C ILE A 54 1.31 5.83 4.53
N MET A 55 1.58 6.88 5.30
CA MET A 55 1.54 6.81 6.76
C MET A 55 0.14 6.48 7.28
N SER A 56 -0.92 6.98 6.64
CA SER A 56 -2.28 6.55 6.98
C SER A 56 -2.53 5.09 6.61
N LEU A 57 -2.03 4.60 5.48
CA LEU A 57 -2.17 3.20 5.08
C LEU A 57 -1.45 2.26 6.05
N MET A 58 -0.19 2.57 6.38
CA MET A 58 0.62 1.78 7.31
C MET A 58 0.02 1.71 8.73
N LYS A 59 -0.78 2.71 9.14
CA LYS A 59 -1.47 2.72 10.44
C LYS A 59 -2.72 1.85 10.49
N GLU A 60 -3.25 1.48 9.33
CA GLU A 60 -4.47 0.69 9.19
C GLU A 60 -4.16 -0.77 8.89
N LEU A 61 -2.88 -1.08 8.59
CA LEU A 61 -2.37 -2.45 8.50
C LEU A 61 -2.20 -3.05 9.90
N GLU A 62 -2.34 -4.37 9.98
CA GLU A 62 -1.99 -5.13 11.17
C GLU A 62 -0.47 -5.11 11.41
N GLU A 63 -0.04 -5.30 12.67
CA GLU A 63 1.36 -5.09 13.08
C GLU A 63 2.34 -6.03 12.33
N ASP A 64 1.94 -7.27 12.09
CA ASP A 64 2.71 -8.25 11.33
C ASP A 64 2.81 -7.89 9.84
N GLU A 65 1.73 -7.41 9.24
CA GLU A 65 1.72 -6.96 7.84
C GLU A 65 2.58 -5.71 7.63
N VAL A 66 2.64 -4.81 8.61
CA VAL A 66 3.56 -3.67 8.62
C VAL A 66 5.01 -4.19 8.59
N VAL A 67 5.34 -5.14 9.45
CA VAL A 67 6.69 -5.73 9.52
C VAL A 67 7.06 -6.39 8.18
N ASP A 68 6.16 -7.18 7.60
CA ASP A 68 6.39 -7.85 6.32
C ASP A 68 6.57 -6.84 5.18
N THR A 69 5.71 -5.83 5.12
CA THR A 69 5.82 -4.74 4.14
C THR A 69 7.19 -4.04 4.24
N LEU A 70 7.66 -3.74 5.45
CA LEU A 70 8.96 -3.09 5.65
C LEU A 70 10.13 -3.97 5.20
N GLN A 71 10.03 -5.29 5.35
CA GLN A 71 11.06 -6.23 4.87
C GLN A 71 11.09 -6.32 3.34
N GLU A 72 9.95 -6.15 2.67
CA GLU A 72 9.85 -6.17 1.22
C GLU A 72 10.42 -4.89 0.57
N LEU A 73 10.33 -3.76 1.26
CA LEU A 73 10.69 -2.46 0.70
C LEU A 73 12.21 -2.19 0.61
N PRO A 74 12.66 -1.45 -0.41
CA PRO A 74 14.02 -0.92 -0.47
C PRO A 74 14.38 -0.06 0.74
N ALA A 75 15.64 -0.14 1.18
CA ALA A 75 16.11 0.53 2.40
C ALA A 75 15.88 2.05 2.42
N ASN A 76 15.94 2.73 1.28
CA ASN A 76 15.66 4.16 1.17
C ASN A 76 14.18 4.49 1.45
N MET A 77 13.25 3.60 1.08
CA MET A 77 11.82 3.76 1.32
C MET A 77 11.49 3.43 2.79
N VAL A 78 12.07 2.36 3.34
CA VAL A 78 11.94 2.03 4.77
C VAL A 78 12.39 3.20 5.64
N ARG A 79 13.56 3.79 5.34
CA ARG A 79 14.06 4.98 6.05
C ARG A 79 13.08 6.14 5.97
N LYS A 80 12.47 6.35 4.81
CA LYS A 80 11.50 7.42 4.62
C LYS A 80 10.27 7.27 5.53
N LEU A 81 9.83 6.04 5.79
CA LEU A 81 8.68 5.75 6.65
C LEU A 81 9.02 5.78 8.15
N MET A 82 10.23 5.36 8.52
CA MET A 82 10.64 5.19 9.93
C MET A 82 11.16 6.45 10.61
N TYR A 83 11.69 7.40 9.85
CA TYR A 83 12.34 8.61 10.40
C TYR A 83 11.49 9.88 10.23
N GLN A 84 10.17 9.72 10.18
CA GLN A 84 9.17 10.79 10.18
C GLN A 84 8.54 10.95 11.57
#